data_AF-A0A1A5H3W9-F1
#
_entry.id   AF-A0A1A5H3W9-F1
#
_cell.length_a   1.000
_cell.length_b   1.000
_cell.length_c   1.000
_cell.angle_alpha   90.00
_cell.angle_beta   90.00
_cell.angle_gamma   90.00
#
_symmetry.space_group_name_H-M   'P 1'
#
loop_
_entity.id
_entity.type
_entity.pdbx_description
1 polymer ?
#
loop_
_entity_poly.entity_id
_entity_poly.type
_entity_poly.pdbx_seq_one_letter_code
_entity_poly.pdbx_strand_id
1 'polypeptide(L)'
;MKKHVYSLFLAVVSVSAFSQVGINESDPKAILDIKVKDPDNPDSSAGILIPRVSQNPAKGNEKGQLIFNTTENRFLFWDGASSWVPISQGGPSSSPAAQNYAYFTDTRSASPISVNQNSSESLIPNTAVEFTLNAQTNVQFNATVNFKGRSSAFAPLFKLKLTNTADSTSEIIDKASNTFLSDGITDYYGNMQLLAIKQLPAGSYKAEIIATYNTCCNFNFTYEVGGSDTPVSLLVQYK
;
A
#
# COMPACT_ATOMS: atom_id res chain seq x y z
N MET A 1 50.49 -50.70 5.54
CA MET A 1 50.23 -49.92 4.31
C MET A 1 48.76 -49.98 3.87
N LYS A 2 48.15 -51.15 3.60
CA LYS A 2 46.75 -51.26 3.13
C LYS A 2 45.69 -50.59 4.05
N LYS A 3 45.86 -50.64 5.38
CA LYS A 3 44.92 -50.02 6.34
C LYS A 3 44.89 -48.49 6.27
N HIS A 4 46.02 -47.85 5.94
CA HIS A 4 46.10 -46.39 5.83
C HIS A 4 45.52 -45.86 4.50
N VAL A 5 45.46 -46.71 3.47
CA VAL A 5 44.86 -46.36 2.16
C VAL A 5 43.34 -46.19 2.30
N TYR A 6 42.67 -47.07 3.05
CA TYR A 6 41.23 -46.95 3.29
C TYR A 6 40.87 -45.71 4.14
N SER A 7 41.69 -45.38 5.15
CA SER A 7 41.49 -44.17 5.95
C SER A 7 41.72 -42.89 5.14
N LEU A 8 42.73 -42.87 4.26
CA LEU A 8 42.97 -41.73 3.37
C LEU A 8 41.84 -41.56 2.36
N PHE A 9 41.31 -42.66 1.82
CA PHE A 9 40.15 -42.64 0.93
C PHE A 9 38.90 -42.07 1.61
N LEU A 10 38.60 -42.50 2.86
CA LEU A 10 37.48 -41.94 3.64
C LEU A 10 37.66 -40.43 3.91
N ALA A 11 38.87 -39.98 4.23
CA ALA A 11 39.16 -38.56 4.46
C ALA A 11 38.94 -37.71 3.19
N VAL A 12 39.34 -38.21 2.02
CA VAL A 12 39.14 -37.53 0.73
C VAL A 12 37.67 -37.49 0.31
N VAL A 13 36.87 -38.50 0.66
CA VAL A 13 35.41 -38.48 0.40
C VAL A 13 34.69 -37.47 1.31
N SER A 14 35.17 -37.28 2.55
CA SER A 14 34.52 -36.38 3.52
C SER A 14 34.58 -34.89 3.15
N VAL A 15 35.60 -34.45 2.39
CA VAL A 15 35.73 -33.04 1.97
C VAL A 15 34.77 -32.66 0.83
N SER A 16 34.12 -33.64 0.21
CA SER A 16 33.19 -33.45 -0.90
C SER A 16 31.71 -33.46 -0.48
N ALA A 17 31.44 -33.60 0.83
CA ALA A 17 30.08 -33.63 1.35
C ALA A 17 29.56 -32.20 1.63
N PHE A 18 28.45 -31.82 1.02
CA PHE A 18 27.74 -30.59 1.35
C PHE A 18 26.87 -30.79 2.59
N SER A 19 26.92 -29.87 3.55
CA SER A 19 26.15 -29.92 4.81
C SER A 19 24.77 -29.24 4.68
N GLN A 20 24.09 -29.40 3.55
CA GLN A 20 22.73 -28.87 3.35
C GLN A 20 21.71 -29.83 3.96
N VAL A 21 20.67 -29.27 4.59
CA VAL A 21 19.55 -30.02 5.17
C VAL A 21 18.32 -29.80 4.29
N GLY A 22 17.93 -30.83 3.55
CA GLY A 22 16.66 -30.88 2.82
C GLY A 22 15.59 -31.62 3.64
N ILE A 23 14.44 -30.99 3.87
CA ILE A 23 13.26 -31.65 4.43
C ILE A 23 12.20 -31.73 3.32
N ASN A 24 11.87 -32.96 2.92
CA ASN A 24 11.07 -33.25 1.72
C ASN A 24 11.66 -32.68 0.42
N GLU A 25 12.98 -32.45 0.37
CA GLU A 25 13.71 -31.97 -0.82
C GLU A 25 15.01 -32.77 -0.94
N SER A 26 15.21 -33.43 -2.09
CA SER A 26 16.36 -34.31 -2.34
C SER A 26 17.55 -33.58 -2.97
N ASP A 27 17.31 -32.38 -3.49
CA ASP A 27 18.32 -31.50 -4.10
C ASP A 27 18.22 -30.08 -3.51
N PRO A 28 18.56 -29.90 -2.22
CA PRO A 28 18.37 -28.63 -1.51
C PRO A 28 19.19 -27.50 -2.13
N LYS A 29 18.57 -26.34 -2.31
CA LYS A 29 19.21 -25.14 -2.91
C LYS A 29 19.72 -24.14 -1.89
N ALA A 30 19.44 -24.36 -0.62
CA ALA A 30 19.89 -23.55 0.50
C ALA A 30 20.50 -24.44 1.61
N ILE A 31 21.10 -23.82 2.63
CA ILE A 31 21.63 -24.54 3.81
C ILE A 31 20.51 -25.32 4.53
N LEU A 32 19.32 -24.73 4.61
CA LEU A 32 18.08 -25.38 5.05
C LEU A 32 17.04 -25.15 3.96
N ASP A 33 16.57 -26.22 3.33
CA ASP A 33 15.54 -26.19 2.30
C ASP A 33 14.38 -27.08 2.73
N ILE A 34 13.18 -26.52 2.83
CA ILE A 34 11.99 -27.22 3.31
C ILE A 34 10.91 -27.06 2.26
N LYS A 35 10.48 -28.19 1.70
CA LYS A 35 9.43 -28.23 0.70
C LYS A 35 8.15 -28.81 1.28
N VAL A 36 7.04 -28.16 0.96
CA VAL A 36 5.72 -28.71 1.28
C VAL A 36 5.42 -29.90 0.37
N LYS A 37 4.73 -30.90 0.91
CA LYS A 37 4.42 -32.15 0.20
C LYS A 37 3.53 -31.93 -1.03
N ASP A 38 2.56 -31.03 -0.91
CA ASP A 38 1.68 -30.60 -2.00
C ASP A 38 1.66 -29.05 -2.00
N PRO A 39 2.41 -28.41 -2.91
CA PRO A 39 2.45 -26.95 -3.02
C PRO A 39 1.13 -26.33 -3.48
N ASP A 40 0.30 -27.08 -4.20
CA ASP A 40 -0.98 -26.60 -4.73
C ASP A 40 -2.10 -26.75 -3.68
N ASN A 41 -1.97 -27.72 -2.76
CA ASN A 41 -2.91 -27.95 -1.66
C ASN A 41 -2.19 -28.23 -0.32
N PRO A 42 -1.54 -27.22 0.29
CA PRO A 42 -0.83 -27.42 1.56
C PRO A 42 -1.79 -27.72 2.71
N ASP A 43 -1.44 -28.69 3.57
CA ASP A 43 -2.20 -28.97 4.79
C ASP A 43 -1.81 -28.02 5.96
N SER A 44 -2.53 -28.10 7.08
CA SER A 44 -2.31 -27.23 8.24
C SER A 44 -0.94 -27.35 8.93
N SER A 45 -0.17 -28.40 8.61
CA SER A 45 1.20 -28.59 9.09
C SER A 45 2.25 -27.92 8.21
N ALA A 46 1.86 -27.37 7.05
CA ALA A 46 2.76 -26.63 6.17
C ALA A 46 3.25 -25.35 6.85
N GLY A 47 4.53 -25.32 7.21
CA GLY A 47 5.19 -24.14 7.78
C GLY A 47 6.38 -24.46 8.66
N ILE A 48 6.96 -23.42 9.26
CA ILE A 48 8.05 -23.53 10.23
C ILE A 48 7.62 -22.77 11.48
N LEU A 49 7.52 -23.48 12.61
CA LEU A 49 7.38 -22.82 13.91
C LEU A 49 8.75 -22.39 14.42
N ILE A 50 8.91 -21.10 14.67
CA ILE A 50 10.03 -20.55 15.42
C ILE A 50 9.69 -20.52 16.93
N PRO A 51 10.67 -20.30 17.83
CA PRO A 51 10.39 -20.16 19.25
C PRO A 51 9.32 -19.10 19.53
N ARG A 52 8.26 -19.51 20.24
CA ARG A 52 7.18 -18.63 20.67
C ARG A 52 7.41 -18.21 22.12
N VAL A 53 7.30 -16.92 22.39
CA VAL A 53 7.52 -16.36 23.73
C VAL A 53 6.36 -15.44 24.12
N SER A 54 5.98 -15.46 25.39
CA SER A 54 4.99 -14.52 25.94
C SER A 54 5.60 -13.17 26.32
N GLN A 55 6.93 -13.15 26.51
CA GLN A 55 7.74 -11.96 26.77
C GLN A 55 9.08 -12.09 26.04
N ASN A 56 9.61 -10.98 25.53
CA ASN A 56 10.90 -10.98 24.86
C ASN A 56 12.02 -11.34 25.86
N PRO A 57 12.96 -12.22 25.50
CA PRO A 57 14.17 -12.44 26.30
C PRO A 57 14.93 -11.12 26.51
N ALA A 58 15.72 -11.01 27.57
CA ALA A 58 16.49 -9.79 27.82
C ALA A 58 17.49 -9.46 26.70
N LYS A 59 18.06 -10.48 26.05
CA LYS A 59 18.97 -10.38 24.90
C LYS A 59 18.83 -11.61 23.99
N GLY A 60 19.16 -11.45 22.72
CA GLY A 60 19.42 -12.57 21.82
C GLY A 60 20.85 -13.11 21.99
N ASN A 61 21.04 -14.37 21.59
CA ASN A 61 22.33 -15.05 21.56
C ASN A 61 23.18 -14.59 20.37
N GLU A 62 22.56 -14.26 19.24
CA GLU A 62 23.25 -13.82 18.02
C GLU A 62 22.36 -12.89 17.18
N LYS A 63 23.00 -12.03 16.38
CA LYS A 63 22.26 -11.13 15.47
C LYS A 63 21.42 -11.93 14.48
N GLY A 64 20.16 -11.53 14.33
CA GLY A 64 19.19 -12.20 13.46
C GLY A 64 18.49 -13.39 14.10
N GLN A 65 18.71 -13.69 15.39
CA GLN A 65 17.91 -14.68 16.11
C GLN A 65 16.43 -14.28 16.06
N LEU A 66 15.56 -15.22 15.66
CA LEU A 66 14.12 -14.99 15.49
C LEU A 66 13.30 -15.55 16.65
N ILE A 67 12.26 -14.80 17.03
CA ILE A 67 11.20 -15.22 17.95
C ILE A 67 9.83 -14.76 17.44
N PHE A 68 8.78 -15.44 17.86
CA PHE A 68 7.41 -14.96 17.73
C PHE A 68 6.89 -14.57 19.12
N ASN A 69 6.63 -13.28 19.33
CA ASN A 69 6.05 -12.81 20.57
C ASN A 69 4.52 -12.96 20.49
N THR A 70 3.95 -13.84 21.31
CA THR A 70 2.52 -14.17 21.29
C THR A 70 1.66 -13.07 21.90
N THR A 71 2.22 -12.25 22.79
CA THR A 71 1.51 -11.12 23.41
C THR A 71 1.39 -9.94 22.43
N GLU A 72 2.48 -9.65 21.72
CA GLU A 72 2.54 -8.59 20.70
C GLU A 72 2.05 -9.07 19.31
N ASN A 73 1.78 -10.37 19.18
CA ASN A 73 1.35 -11.08 17.97
C ASN A 73 2.23 -10.78 16.74
N ARG A 74 3.56 -10.90 16.89
CA ARG A 74 4.52 -10.52 15.84
C ARG A 74 5.83 -11.30 15.88
N PHE A 75 6.47 -11.39 14.72
CA PHE A 75 7.84 -11.86 14.57
C PHE A 75 8.84 -10.76 14.93
N LEU A 76 9.82 -11.09 15.76
CA LEU A 76 10.91 -10.19 16.14
C LEU A 76 12.25 -10.86 15.86
N PHE A 77 13.27 -10.06 15.57
CA PHE A 77 14.65 -10.49 15.46
C PHE A 77 15.55 -9.70 16.42
N TRP A 78 16.62 -10.32 16.90
CA TRP A 78 17.64 -9.63 17.68
C TRP A 78 18.55 -8.79 16.78
N ASP A 79 18.66 -7.49 17.04
CA ASP A 79 19.47 -6.56 16.23
C ASP A 79 20.99 -6.71 16.44
N GLY A 80 21.40 -7.43 17.48
CA GLY A 80 22.80 -7.58 17.89
C GLY A 80 23.32 -6.48 18.82
N ALA A 81 22.52 -5.45 19.10
CA ALA A 81 22.92 -4.28 19.90
C ALA A 81 22.19 -4.27 21.25
N SER A 82 20.88 -4.09 21.26
CA SER A 82 20.11 -3.95 22.50
C SER A 82 18.62 -4.22 22.38
N SER A 83 18.09 -4.53 21.20
CA SER A 83 16.65 -4.59 21.01
C SER A 83 16.16 -5.77 20.17
N TRP A 84 14.98 -6.25 20.54
CA TRP A 84 14.17 -7.11 19.69
C TRP A 84 13.38 -6.22 18.74
N VAL A 85 13.72 -6.29 17.46
CA VAL A 85 13.13 -5.45 16.42
C VAL A 85 12.11 -6.28 15.66
N PRO A 86 10.89 -5.77 15.40
CA PRO A 86 9.93 -6.50 14.59
C PRO A 86 10.45 -6.72 13.18
N ILE A 87 10.26 -7.94 12.67
CA ILE A 87 10.27 -8.17 11.23
C ILE A 87 8.98 -7.50 10.75
N SER A 88 9.10 -6.30 10.19
CA SER A 88 7.94 -5.52 9.77
C SER A 88 7.10 -6.34 8.79
N GLN A 89 5.95 -6.84 9.25
CA GLN A 89 4.83 -6.99 8.34
C GLN A 89 4.40 -5.57 8.04
N GLY A 90 4.44 -5.15 6.77
CA GLY A 90 3.67 -4.00 6.33
C GLY A 90 2.20 -4.30 6.60
N GLY A 91 1.76 -4.02 7.83
CA GLY A 91 0.36 -4.02 8.19
C GLY A 91 -0.28 -2.72 7.70
N PRO A 92 -1.56 -2.75 7.34
CA PRO A 92 -2.29 -1.53 7.02
C PRO A 92 -2.18 -0.63 8.25
N SER A 93 -1.64 0.59 8.08
CA SER A 93 -1.42 1.58 9.14
C SER A 93 -0.39 1.24 10.24
N SER A 94 0.89 1.10 9.90
CA SER A 94 2.00 1.73 10.67
C SER A 94 3.38 1.35 10.08
N SER A 95 3.89 2.28 9.26
CA SER A 95 5.28 2.49 8.83
C SER A 95 6.32 1.37 9.06
N PRO A 96 6.76 0.69 7.99
CA PRO A 96 8.16 0.49 7.73
C PRO A 96 8.65 1.68 6.90
N ALA A 97 9.47 2.54 7.48
CA ALA A 97 10.28 3.48 6.73
C ALA A 97 11.26 2.70 5.83
N ALA A 98 10.79 2.35 4.63
CA ALA A 98 11.52 2.11 3.37
C ALA A 98 10.71 1.13 2.51
N GLN A 99 9.70 1.65 1.80
CA GLN A 99 9.32 1.33 0.40
C GLN A 99 8.15 2.27 0.02
N ASN A 100 8.43 3.58 0.07
CA ASN A 100 7.60 4.60 -0.53
C ASN A 100 8.18 4.95 -1.89
N TYR A 101 7.37 4.85 -2.93
CA TYR A 101 7.31 5.96 -3.89
C TYR A 101 5.89 6.32 -4.27
N ALA A 102 4.85 5.57 -3.83
CA ALA A 102 3.49 5.77 -4.30
C ALA A 102 2.44 5.23 -3.31
N TYR A 103 1.41 6.02 -3.04
CA TYR A 103 0.14 5.60 -2.47
C TYR A 103 -0.92 5.69 -3.56
N PHE A 104 -1.80 4.71 -3.65
CA PHE A 104 -2.85 4.67 -4.66
C PHE A 104 -4.18 4.29 -4.03
N THR A 105 -5.24 4.97 -4.46
CA THR A 105 -6.61 4.56 -4.19
C THR A 105 -7.47 4.69 -5.43
N ASP A 106 -8.50 3.85 -5.54
CA ASP A 106 -9.54 3.98 -6.54
C ASP A 106 -10.94 3.69 -5.96
N THR A 107 -11.96 4.13 -6.70
CA THR A 107 -13.36 3.99 -6.28
C THR A 107 -14.14 2.95 -7.07
N ARG A 108 -13.49 2.03 -7.79
CA ARG A 108 -14.19 1.06 -8.66
C ARG A 108 -15.14 0.13 -7.90
N SER A 109 -14.85 -0.10 -6.62
CA SER A 109 -15.65 -0.94 -5.71
C SER A 109 -16.67 -0.15 -4.89
N ALA A 110 -16.73 1.18 -5.03
CA ALA A 110 -17.63 2.03 -4.26
C ALA A 110 -18.95 2.31 -5.00
N SER A 111 -19.97 2.71 -4.24
CA SER A 111 -21.18 3.29 -4.82
C SER A 111 -20.91 4.75 -5.23
N PRO A 112 -21.38 5.18 -6.41
CA PRO A 112 -21.23 6.56 -6.82
C PRO A 112 -22.01 7.50 -5.90
N ILE A 113 -21.55 8.74 -5.81
CA ILE A 113 -22.30 9.84 -5.21
C ILE A 113 -22.94 10.68 -6.30
N SER A 114 -24.13 11.21 -6.04
CA SER A 114 -24.79 12.18 -6.91
C SER A 114 -24.52 13.60 -6.42
N VAL A 115 -24.08 14.49 -7.31
CA VAL A 115 -23.82 15.90 -7.03
C VAL A 115 -24.82 16.75 -7.80
N ASN A 116 -25.51 17.63 -7.07
CA ASN A 116 -26.54 18.52 -7.61
C ASN A 116 -26.41 19.93 -7.00
N GLN A 117 -27.30 20.86 -7.35
CA GLN A 117 -27.28 22.26 -6.91
C GLN A 117 -27.24 22.48 -5.39
N ASN A 118 -27.65 21.49 -4.58
CA ASN A 118 -27.62 21.57 -3.13
C ASN A 118 -26.30 21.04 -2.53
N SER A 119 -25.39 20.51 -3.35
CA SER A 119 -24.10 19.96 -2.95
C SER A 119 -23.02 21.05 -2.99
N SER A 120 -22.55 21.50 -1.82
CA SER A 120 -21.44 22.46 -1.72
C SER A 120 -20.07 21.79 -1.86
N GLU A 121 -19.78 20.79 -1.04
CA GLU A 121 -18.58 19.94 -1.12
C GLU A 121 -18.93 18.51 -0.71
N SER A 122 -18.84 17.59 -1.65
CA SER A 122 -19.07 16.16 -1.43
C SER A 122 -17.75 15.41 -1.51
N LEU A 123 -17.36 14.76 -0.42
CA LEU A 123 -16.22 13.85 -0.43
C LEU A 123 -16.55 12.65 -1.31
N ILE A 124 -15.67 12.32 -2.25
CA ILE A 124 -15.82 11.10 -3.05
C ILE A 124 -15.31 9.93 -2.18
N PRO A 125 -16.15 8.91 -1.89
CA PRO A 125 -15.78 7.80 -1.01
C PRO A 125 -14.50 7.10 -1.50
N ASN A 126 -13.70 6.61 -0.56
CA ASN A 126 -12.47 5.86 -0.85
C ASN A 126 -11.45 6.60 -1.74
N THR A 127 -11.47 7.94 -1.77
CA THR A 127 -10.42 8.76 -2.43
C THR A 127 -9.41 9.36 -1.45
N ALA A 128 -9.55 9.08 -0.15
CA ALA A 128 -8.64 9.58 0.87
C ALA A 128 -7.35 8.76 0.93
N VAL A 129 -6.21 9.45 0.84
CA VAL A 129 -4.87 8.87 0.99
C VAL A 129 -4.18 9.53 2.16
N GLU A 130 -3.84 8.74 3.18
CA GLU A 130 -3.04 9.18 4.33
C GLU A 130 -1.59 8.75 4.18
N PHE A 131 -0.67 9.69 4.37
CA PHE A 131 0.77 9.46 4.22
C PHE A 131 1.56 10.27 5.25
N THR A 132 2.81 9.88 5.49
CA THR A 132 3.71 10.57 6.43
C THR A 132 5.07 10.79 5.78
N LEU A 133 5.61 11.99 5.99
CA LEU A 133 6.93 12.41 5.54
C LEU A 133 7.86 12.53 6.75
N ASN A 134 9.03 11.90 6.66
CA ASN A 134 10.05 11.96 7.72
C ASN A 134 11.00 13.17 7.56
N ALA A 135 10.96 13.81 6.40
CA ALA A 135 11.76 14.98 6.04
C ALA A 135 11.00 15.79 5.00
N GLN A 136 11.46 17.01 4.75
CA GLN A 136 10.91 17.82 3.68
C GLN A 136 11.11 17.11 2.32
N THR A 137 10.02 16.85 1.59
CA THR A 137 10.03 16.02 0.37
C THR A 137 9.09 16.63 -0.67
N ASN A 138 9.45 16.50 -1.96
CA ASN A 138 8.54 16.84 -3.05
C ASN A 138 7.52 15.71 -3.22
N VAL A 139 6.24 16.05 -3.18
CA VAL A 139 5.15 15.09 -3.36
C VAL A 139 4.36 15.46 -4.60
N GLN A 140 4.23 14.52 -5.52
CA GLN A 140 3.38 14.61 -6.71
C GLN A 140 2.02 13.97 -6.41
N PHE A 141 0.96 14.61 -6.86
CA PHE A 141 -0.42 14.14 -6.75
C PHE A 141 -1.01 14.08 -8.15
N ASN A 142 -1.48 12.90 -8.54
CA ASN A 142 -2.14 12.68 -9.82
C ASN A 142 -3.51 12.08 -9.56
N ALA A 143 -4.57 12.79 -9.94
CA ALA A 143 -5.93 12.27 -9.87
C ALA A 143 -6.55 12.17 -11.26
N THR A 144 -7.31 11.10 -11.50
CA THR A 144 -8.21 10.98 -12.65
C THR A 144 -9.62 10.81 -12.12
N VAL A 145 -10.53 11.68 -12.57
CA VAL A 145 -11.92 11.69 -12.14
C VAL A 145 -12.79 11.39 -13.35
N ASN A 146 -13.43 10.22 -13.36
CA ASN A 146 -14.48 9.91 -14.33
C ASN A 146 -15.83 10.26 -13.72
N PHE A 147 -16.73 10.82 -14.52
CA PHE A 147 -18.08 11.17 -14.07
C PHE A 147 -19.08 10.90 -15.20
N LYS A 148 -20.35 10.76 -14.83
CA LYS A 148 -21.45 10.68 -15.78
C LYS A 148 -22.61 11.55 -15.37
N GLY A 149 -23.43 11.97 -16.32
CA GLY A 149 -24.68 12.67 -16.00
C GLY A 149 -25.61 12.75 -17.20
N ARG A 150 -26.84 13.23 -16.95
CA ARG A 150 -27.85 13.44 -17.99
C ARG A 150 -28.44 14.86 -17.93
N SER A 151 -27.97 15.73 -18.81
CA SER A 151 -28.28 17.17 -18.89
C SER A 151 -27.75 17.71 -20.22
N SER A 152 -28.35 18.75 -20.79
CA SER A 152 -27.84 19.37 -22.02
C SER A 152 -26.51 20.11 -21.83
N ALA A 153 -26.18 20.46 -20.58
CA ALA A 153 -24.90 21.03 -20.19
C ALA A 153 -24.49 20.58 -18.78
N PHE A 154 -23.18 20.41 -18.56
CA PHE A 154 -22.57 20.08 -17.28
C PHE A 154 -21.36 20.96 -17.01
N ALA A 155 -21.16 21.35 -15.76
CA ALA A 155 -19.92 22.00 -15.32
C ALA A 155 -19.47 21.40 -13.98
N PRO A 156 -19.05 20.13 -13.90
CA PRO A 156 -18.55 19.59 -12.65
C PRO A 156 -17.28 20.35 -12.22
N LEU A 157 -17.13 20.57 -10.91
CA LEU A 157 -15.92 21.12 -10.31
C LEU A 157 -15.34 20.08 -9.36
N PHE A 158 -14.12 19.65 -9.64
CA PHE A 158 -13.36 18.75 -8.78
C PHE A 158 -12.20 19.51 -8.13
N LYS A 159 -11.91 19.18 -6.87
CA LYS A 159 -10.81 19.78 -6.11
C LYS A 159 -9.97 18.69 -5.48
N LEU A 160 -8.65 18.87 -5.52
CA LEU A 160 -7.71 18.07 -4.75
C LEU A 160 -7.40 18.85 -3.46
N LYS A 161 -7.86 18.32 -2.32
CA LYS A 161 -7.65 18.92 -1.01
C LYS A 161 -6.54 18.17 -0.29
N LEU A 162 -5.58 18.91 0.26
CA LEU A 162 -4.54 18.41 1.15
C LEU A 162 -4.81 18.92 2.56
N THR A 163 -4.78 18.01 3.54
CA THR A 163 -4.95 18.33 4.96
C THR A 163 -3.72 17.87 5.72
N ASN A 164 -3.08 18.75 6.49
CA ASN A 164 -2.12 18.35 7.51
C ASN A 164 -2.91 17.80 8.71
N THR A 165 -2.68 16.54 9.06
CA THR A 165 -3.50 15.86 10.07
C THR A 165 -3.11 16.21 11.50
N ALA A 166 -1.92 16.80 11.71
CA ALA A 166 -1.47 17.21 13.04
C ALA A 166 -2.18 18.49 13.53
N ASP A 167 -2.42 19.44 12.62
CA ASP A 167 -3.02 20.75 12.93
C ASP A 167 -4.40 20.95 12.27
N SER A 168 -4.89 19.97 11.51
CA SER A 168 -6.14 20.01 10.77
C SER A 168 -6.23 21.14 9.73
N THR A 169 -5.10 21.73 9.34
CA THR A 169 -5.07 22.77 8.31
C THR A 169 -5.28 22.13 6.93
N SER A 170 -6.18 22.72 6.15
CA SER A 170 -6.56 22.23 4.82
C SER A 170 -6.32 23.27 3.75
N GLU A 171 -5.91 22.84 2.57
CA GLU A 171 -5.74 23.68 1.39
C GLU A 171 -6.19 22.93 0.12
N ILE A 172 -6.64 23.69 -0.88
CA ILE A 172 -6.91 23.15 -2.22
C ILE A 172 -5.64 23.32 -3.04
N ILE A 173 -5.00 22.20 -3.38
CA ILE A 173 -3.72 22.18 -4.10
C ILE A 173 -3.89 22.08 -5.63
N ASP A 174 -5.07 21.64 -6.08
CA ASP A 174 -5.47 21.74 -7.49
C ASP A 174 -6.99 21.75 -7.63
N LYS A 175 -7.49 22.27 -8.75
CA LYS A 175 -8.90 22.22 -9.13
C LYS A 175 -9.05 22.05 -10.64
N ALA A 176 -10.04 21.27 -11.04
CA ALA A 176 -10.40 21.13 -12.44
C ALA A 176 -11.91 21.38 -12.60
N SER A 177 -12.28 22.11 -13.64
CA SER A 177 -13.67 22.29 -14.08
C SER A 177 -13.68 22.50 -15.59
N ASN A 178 -14.66 21.93 -16.28
CA ASN A 178 -14.90 22.23 -17.69
C ASN A 178 -16.40 22.17 -17.98
N THR A 179 -16.84 22.87 -19.01
CA THR A 179 -18.22 22.80 -19.49
C THR A 179 -18.34 21.74 -20.57
N PHE A 180 -19.25 20.81 -20.39
CA PHE A 180 -19.55 19.74 -21.33
C PHE A 180 -20.96 19.92 -21.86
N LEU A 181 -21.13 19.80 -23.18
CA LEU A 181 -22.43 19.82 -23.84
C LEU A 181 -22.81 18.38 -24.21
N SER A 182 -24.07 18.02 -24.01
CA SER A 182 -24.59 16.72 -24.45
C SER A 182 -26.02 16.87 -24.99
N ASP A 183 -26.59 15.76 -25.48
CA ASP A 183 -27.97 15.71 -25.95
C ASP A 183 -29.02 15.84 -24.83
N GLY A 184 -28.61 15.72 -23.56
CA GLY A 184 -29.49 15.69 -22.39
C GLY A 184 -30.42 14.47 -22.30
N ILE A 185 -30.25 13.48 -23.18
CA ILE A 185 -31.10 12.28 -23.27
C ILE A 185 -30.30 11.04 -22.86
N THR A 186 -29.07 10.92 -23.35
CA THR A 186 -28.16 9.82 -23.03
C THR A 186 -27.21 10.20 -21.90
N ASP A 187 -26.68 9.18 -21.21
CA ASP A 187 -25.67 9.42 -20.18
C ASP A 187 -24.39 9.91 -20.86
N TYR A 188 -24.00 11.14 -20.56
CA TYR A 188 -22.72 11.69 -20.97
C TYR A 188 -21.65 11.22 -20.01
N TYR A 189 -20.57 10.62 -20.52
CA TYR A 189 -19.40 10.24 -19.75
C TYR A 189 -18.27 11.21 -20.02
N GLY A 190 -17.70 11.76 -18.95
CA GLY A 190 -16.57 12.67 -19.03
C GLY A 190 -15.44 12.25 -18.10
N ASN A 191 -14.24 12.74 -18.39
CA ASN A 191 -13.07 12.55 -17.56
C ASN A 191 -12.32 13.87 -17.35
N MET A 192 -11.74 14.03 -16.17
CA MET A 192 -10.90 15.17 -15.82
C MET A 192 -9.68 14.71 -15.04
N GLN A 193 -8.62 15.50 -15.09
CA GLN A 193 -7.37 15.22 -14.38
C GLN A 193 -7.03 16.38 -13.45
N LEU A 194 -6.48 16.04 -12.29
CA LEU A 194 -5.86 17.00 -11.36
C LEU A 194 -4.40 16.58 -11.16
N LEU A 195 -3.48 17.54 -11.28
CA LEU A 195 -2.05 17.33 -11.14
C LEU A 195 -1.43 18.44 -10.31
N ALA A 196 -0.81 18.06 -9.20
CA ALA A 196 -0.06 18.99 -8.36
C ALA A 196 1.29 18.40 -7.97
N ILE A 197 2.30 19.25 -7.81
CA ILE A 197 3.55 18.92 -7.13
C ILE A 197 3.74 19.94 -6.03
N LYS A 198 3.95 19.47 -4.80
CA LYS A 198 4.15 20.33 -3.64
C LYS A 198 5.30 19.85 -2.79
N GLN A 199 6.17 20.77 -2.38
CA GLN A 199 7.17 20.50 -1.37
C GLN A 199 6.51 20.58 0.00
N LEU A 200 6.54 19.48 0.75
CA LEU A 200 5.89 19.37 2.05
C LEU A 200 6.93 19.11 3.14
N PRO A 201 6.85 19.78 4.31
CA PRO A 201 7.71 19.47 5.45
C PRO A 201 7.41 18.09 6.03
N ALA A 202 8.28 17.62 6.93
CA ALA A 202 8.01 16.42 7.71
C ALA A 202 6.68 16.55 8.47
N GLY A 203 5.86 15.50 8.46
CA GLY A 203 4.52 15.53 9.02
C GLY A 203 3.60 14.48 8.42
N SER A 204 2.37 14.42 8.93
CA SER A 204 1.34 13.50 8.46
C SER A 204 0.26 14.27 7.70
N TYR A 205 -0.16 13.72 6.56
CA TYR A 205 -1.03 14.39 5.62
C TYR A 205 -2.12 13.45 5.13
N LYS A 206 -3.26 14.04 4.76
CA LYS A 206 -4.37 13.39 4.09
C LYS A 206 -4.71 14.13 2.81
N ALA A 207 -4.65 13.45 1.67
CA ALA A 207 -5.08 13.97 0.37
C ALA A 207 -6.45 13.38 0.00
N GLU A 208 -7.37 14.21 -0.48
CA GLU A 208 -8.75 13.83 -0.79
C GLU A 208 -9.22 14.49 -2.09
N ILE A 209 -10.08 13.80 -2.86
CA ILE A 209 -10.79 14.40 -3.99
C ILE A 209 -12.20 14.79 -3.56
N ILE A 210 -12.55 16.04 -3.84
CA ILE A 210 -13.86 16.61 -3.53
C ILE A 210 -14.58 16.91 -4.84
N ALA A 211 -15.85 16.51 -4.90
CA ALA A 211 -16.77 16.88 -5.95
C ALA A 211 -17.66 18.05 -5.46
N THR A 212 -17.77 19.09 -6.27
CA THR A 212 -18.56 20.29 -5.98
C THR A 212 -19.50 20.58 -7.14
N TYR A 213 -20.69 21.09 -6.83
CA TYR A 213 -21.55 21.69 -7.82
C TYR A 213 -21.01 23.07 -8.22
N ASN A 214 -20.69 23.27 -9.50
CA ASN A 214 -20.22 24.57 -9.98
C ASN A 214 -21.40 25.49 -10.31
N THR A 215 -21.49 26.62 -9.62
CA THR A 215 -22.54 27.63 -9.83
C THR A 215 -22.20 28.64 -10.93
N CYS A 216 -21.07 28.48 -11.63
CA CYS A 216 -20.58 29.42 -12.65
C CYS A 216 -21.55 29.74 -13.80
N CYS A 217 -22.47 28.81 -14.11
CA CYS A 217 -22.87 28.66 -15.50
C CYS A 217 -24.39 28.68 -15.77
N ASN A 218 -25.22 29.08 -14.79
CA ASN A 218 -26.67 29.32 -14.95
C ASN A 218 -27.47 28.17 -15.63
N PHE A 219 -27.02 26.93 -15.53
CA PHE A 219 -27.79 25.74 -15.92
C PHE A 219 -27.83 24.74 -14.78
N ASN A 220 -28.93 23.98 -14.71
CA ASN A 220 -29.15 22.95 -13.71
C ASN A 220 -28.66 21.61 -14.23
N PHE A 221 -27.84 20.92 -13.45
CA PHE A 221 -27.33 19.61 -13.82
C PHE A 221 -27.17 18.71 -12.60
N THR A 222 -27.05 17.41 -12.84
CA THR A 222 -26.68 16.42 -11.83
C THR A 222 -25.71 15.46 -12.46
N TYR A 223 -24.68 15.08 -11.70
CA TYR A 223 -23.70 14.10 -12.15
C TYR A 223 -23.38 13.10 -11.05
N GLU A 224 -22.95 11.92 -11.47
CA GLU A 224 -22.49 10.83 -10.62
C GLU A 224 -20.98 10.65 -10.76
N VAL A 225 -20.31 10.39 -9.64
CA VAL A 225 -18.85 10.22 -9.58
C VAL A 225 -18.49 9.26 -8.45
N GLY A 226 -17.41 8.52 -8.60
CA GLY A 226 -16.88 7.66 -7.54
C GLY A 226 -17.44 6.24 -7.51
N GLY A 227 -18.10 5.78 -8.58
CA GLY A 227 -18.64 4.43 -8.69
C GLY A 227 -17.83 3.51 -9.61
N SER A 228 -18.31 2.29 -9.82
CA SER A 228 -17.74 1.34 -10.81
C SER A 228 -17.68 1.90 -12.23
N ASP A 229 -18.72 2.63 -12.63
CA ASP A 229 -18.85 3.23 -13.98
C ASP A 229 -18.13 4.58 -14.10
N THR A 230 -17.86 5.22 -12.96
CA THR A 230 -17.28 6.56 -12.86
C THR A 230 -16.12 6.55 -11.88
N PRO A 231 -15.10 5.69 -12.11
CA PRO A 231 -14.06 5.50 -11.14
C PRO A 231 -13.21 6.76 -11.00
N VAL A 232 -12.85 7.06 -9.76
CA VAL A 232 -11.88 8.08 -9.42
C VAL A 232 -10.64 7.40 -8.91
N SER A 233 -9.48 7.85 -9.34
CA SER A 233 -8.20 7.38 -8.82
C SER A 233 -7.37 8.56 -8.33
N LEU A 234 -6.64 8.33 -7.24
CA LEU A 234 -5.64 9.26 -6.71
C LEU A 234 -4.35 8.51 -6.45
N LEU A 235 -3.27 9.03 -7.01
CA LEU A 235 -1.91 8.57 -6.86
C LEU A 235 -1.09 9.67 -6.19
N VAL A 236 -0.50 9.37 -5.03
CA VAL A 236 0.38 10.27 -4.28
C VAL A 236 1.79 9.69 -4.32
N GLN A 237 2.74 10.37 -4.94
CA GLN A 237 4.08 9.87 -5.19
C GLN A 237 5.15 10.79 -4.66
N TYR A 238 6.22 10.20 -4.13
CA TYR A 238 7.38 10.97 -3.67
C TYR A 238 8.33 11.21 -4.84
N LYS A 239 8.89 12.42 -4.93
CA LYS A 239 9.90 12.81 -5.91
C LYS A 239 11.24 13.11 -5.26
#